data_AF-A0A2S2QBA3-F1
#
_entry.id   AF-A0A2S2QBA3-F1
#
_cell.length_a   1.000
_cell.length_b   1.000
_cell.length_c   1.000
_cell.angle_alpha   90.00
_cell.angle_beta   90.00
_cell.angle_gamma   90.00
#
_symmetry.space_group_name_H-M   'P 1'
#
loop_
_entity.id
_entity.type
_entity.pdbx_description
1 polymer ?
#
loop_
_entity_poly.entity_id
_entity_poly.type
_entity_poly.pdbx_seq_one_letter_code
_entity_poly.pdbx_strand_id
1 'polypeptide(L)'
;MKFGNPPSYWISGLYFPRGFMTGCLQRYARKHSIPIDRVQMDFKLTTIVLVQEEIAAIRAASLKEEHNDYKGLTTQDDGVYIHGLFLEGGRIDLNTKRLVDPIHGDMNPLLPVIQLVPAVDLDDNGSRYNCPMYITGSRAEFISMTRHRNNYVISVLLPTDFPDNYWILKGTALITQITN
;
A
#
# COMPACT_ATOMS: atom_id res chain seq x y z
N MET A 1 15.24 16.43 9.40
CA MET A 1 14.20 16.62 8.37
C MET A 1 13.51 17.94 8.68
N LYS A 2 13.47 18.89 7.73
CA LYS A 2 12.89 20.23 7.93
C LYS A 2 11.34 20.22 8.05
N PHE A 3 10.73 19.07 7.79
CA PHE A 3 9.28 18.86 7.76
C PHE A 3 8.98 17.57 8.52
N GLY A 4 7.88 17.56 9.28
CA GLY A 4 7.42 16.39 10.03
C GLY A 4 7.04 15.21 9.12
N ASN A 5 6.47 14.17 9.72
CA ASN A 5 5.97 13.03 8.95
C ASN A 5 4.77 13.45 8.09
N PRO A 6 4.74 13.14 6.78
CA PRO A 6 3.56 13.40 5.96
C PRO A 6 2.38 12.53 6.42
N PRO A 7 1.13 12.96 6.19
CA PRO A 7 -0.05 12.13 6.46
C PRO A 7 -0.05 10.80 5.71
N SER A 8 0.45 10.76 4.47
CA SER A 8 0.58 9.53 3.67
C SER A 8 1.89 9.50 2.88
N TYR A 9 2.48 8.31 2.77
CA TYR A 9 3.74 8.06 2.08
C TYR A 9 3.51 7.48 0.68
N TRP A 10 4.19 8.05 -0.32
CA TRP A 10 4.14 7.52 -1.69
C TRP A 10 5.03 6.28 -1.80
N ILE A 11 4.43 5.10 -1.69
CA ILE A 11 5.18 3.83 -1.59
C ILE A 11 5.96 3.53 -2.87
N SER A 12 5.41 3.93 -4.01
CA SER A 12 6.00 3.71 -5.34
C SER A 12 7.19 4.61 -5.63
N GLY A 13 7.35 5.69 -4.87
CA GLY A 13 8.55 6.52 -4.90
C GLY A 13 9.69 6.00 -4.01
N LEU A 14 9.47 4.94 -3.23
CA LEU A 14 10.50 4.40 -2.33
C LEU A 14 11.43 3.44 -3.07
N TYR A 15 12.74 3.62 -2.87
CA TYR A 15 13.74 2.65 -3.34
C TYR A 15 13.66 1.31 -2.60
N PHE A 16 13.24 1.30 -1.34
CA PHE A 16 13.24 0.11 -0.49
C PHE A 16 11.95 0.00 0.36
N PRO A 17 10.80 -0.30 -0.25
CA PRO A 17 9.50 -0.32 0.45
C PRO A 17 9.44 -1.37 1.56
N ARG A 18 10.11 -2.51 1.40
CA ARG A 18 10.26 -3.52 2.47
C ARG A 18 10.91 -2.94 3.72
N GLY A 19 12.01 -2.21 3.56
CA GLY A 19 12.71 -1.59 4.70
C GLY A 19 11.86 -0.53 5.40
N PHE A 20 11.06 0.23 4.63
CA PHE A 20 10.09 1.17 5.20
C PHE A 20 9.07 0.46 6.11
N MET A 21 8.45 -0.62 5.63
CA MET A 21 7.46 -1.39 6.40
C MET A 21 8.08 -2.07 7.63
N THR A 22 9.28 -2.64 7.50
CA THR A 22 10.03 -3.16 8.65
C THR A 22 10.34 -2.07 9.67
N GLY A 23 10.66 -0.85 9.20
CA GLY A 23 10.84 0.31 10.06
C GLY A 23 9.56 0.69 10.83
N CYS A 24 8.40 0.60 10.20
CA CYS A 24 7.11 0.80 10.87
C CYS A 24 6.87 -0.24 11.97
N LEU A 25 7.13 -1.53 11.70
CA LEU A 25 7.03 -2.59 12.70
C LEU A 25 8.00 -2.37 13.86
N GLN A 26 9.26 -2.02 13.57
CA GLN A 26 10.27 -1.72 14.60
C GLN A 26 9.87 -0.53 15.48
N ARG A 27 9.33 0.53 14.89
CA ARG A 27 8.86 1.71 15.62
C ARG A 27 7.73 1.33 16.57
N TYR A 28 6.75 0.57 16.11
CA TYR A 28 5.63 0.09 16.92
C TYR A 28 6.11 -0.83 18.05
N ALA A 29 6.91 -1.84 17.72
CA ALA A 29 7.48 -2.79 18.68
C ALA A 29 8.24 -2.08 19.81
N ARG A 30 9.07 -1.08 19.48
CA ARG A 30 9.81 -0.27 20.47
C ARG A 30 8.87 0.59 21.32
N LYS A 31 7.89 1.25 20.72
CA LYS A 31 6.93 2.11 21.42
C LYS A 31 6.11 1.33 22.44
N HIS A 32 5.68 0.12 22.08
CA HIS A 32 4.84 -0.73 22.91
C HIS A 32 5.62 -1.77 23.74
N SER A 33 6.96 -1.77 23.66
CA SER A 33 7.83 -2.75 24.33
C SER A 33 7.48 -4.21 24.01
N ILE A 34 7.09 -4.48 22.76
CA ILE A 34 6.73 -5.81 22.27
C ILE A 34 7.90 -6.37 21.44
N PRO A 35 8.25 -7.65 21.59
CA PRO A 35 9.20 -8.31 20.70
C PRO A 35 8.77 -8.23 19.22
N ILE A 36 9.68 -7.85 18.32
CA ILE A 36 9.36 -7.61 16.91
C ILE A 36 8.81 -8.85 16.19
N ASP A 37 9.24 -10.05 16.60
CA ASP A 37 8.79 -11.34 16.09
C ASP A 37 7.31 -11.62 16.36
N ARG A 38 6.71 -10.91 17.31
CA ARG A 38 5.27 -10.97 17.60
C ARG A 38 4.43 -9.94 16.85
N VAL A 39 5.06 -9.00 16.14
CA VAL A 39 4.32 -7.92 15.46
C VAL A 39 4.22 -8.25 13.97
N GLN A 40 3.00 -8.29 13.48
CA GLN A 40 2.66 -8.48 12.07
C GLN A 40 2.12 -7.18 11.48
N MET A 41 2.11 -7.09 10.14
CA MET A 41 1.54 -5.96 9.42
C MET A 41 0.14 -6.32 8.94
N ASP A 42 -0.87 -5.61 9.42
CA ASP A 42 -2.22 -5.65 8.88
C ASP A 42 -2.49 -4.48 7.93
N PHE A 43 -3.54 -4.60 7.12
CA PHE A 43 -3.87 -3.64 6.06
C PHE A 43 -5.34 -3.25 6.15
N LYS A 44 -5.62 -1.94 6.14
CA LYS A 44 -6.99 -1.42 6.10
C LYS A 44 -7.18 -0.50 4.91
N LEU A 45 -8.19 -0.81 4.09
CA LEU A 45 -8.59 0.02 2.96
C LEU A 45 -9.34 1.26 3.43
N THR A 46 -8.98 2.40 2.87
CA THR A 46 -9.77 3.63 2.98
C THR A 46 -10.63 3.83 1.73
N THR A 47 -11.44 4.89 1.71
CA THR A 47 -12.18 5.33 0.50
C THR A 47 -11.45 6.44 -0.26
N ILE A 48 -10.29 6.88 0.23
CA ILE A 48 -9.57 8.02 -0.31
C ILE A 48 -8.60 7.52 -1.38
N VAL A 49 -8.68 8.09 -2.58
CA VAL A 49 -7.69 7.85 -3.65
C VAL A 49 -6.79 9.07 -3.73
N LEU A 50 -5.48 8.85 -3.62
CA LEU A 50 -4.46 9.89 -3.76
C LEU A 50 -3.63 9.64 -5.02
N VAL A 51 -3.48 10.70 -5.81
CA VAL A 51 -2.64 10.74 -7.01
C VAL A 51 -1.42 11.60 -6.69
N GLN A 52 -0.23 11.04 -6.89
CA GLN A 52 1.01 11.71 -6.47
C GLN A 52 1.25 13.01 -7.27
N GLU A 53 0.87 13.03 -8.54
CA GLU A 53 0.98 14.17 -9.43
C GLU A 53 0.13 15.35 -8.95
N GLU A 54 -1.10 15.08 -8.46
CA GLU A 54 -1.98 16.11 -7.86
C GLU A 54 -1.33 16.72 -6.61
N ILE A 55 -0.78 15.87 -5.73
CA ILE A 55 -0.08 16.31 -4.51
C ILE A 55 1.14 17.15 -4.87
N ALA A 56 1.93 16.73 -5.86
CA ALA A 56 3.10 17.46 -6.31
C ALA A 56 2.75 18.83 -6.92
N ALA A 57 1.67 18.90 -7.71
CA ALA A 57 1.20 20.14 -8.31
C ALA A 57 0.72 21.15 -7.25
N ILE A 58 -0.04 20.70 -6.25
CA ILE A 58 -0.52 21.56 -5.16
C ILE A 58 0.67 22.12 -4.36
N ARG A 59 1.66 21.28 -4.05
CA ARG A 59 2.89 21.70 -3.34
C ARG A 59 3.77 22.65 -4.13
N ALA A 60 3.80 22.51 -5.46
CA ALA A 60 4.52 23.43 -6.32
C ALA A 60 3.82 24.80 -6.40
N ALA A 61 2.48 24.82 -6.38
CA ALA A 61 1.68 26.03 -6.44
C ALA A 61 1.59 26.79 -5.11
N SER A 62 1.53 26.07 -3.98
CA SER A 62 1.37 26.65 -2.65
C SER A 62 2.67 26.61 -1.86
N LEU A 63 3.28 27.78 -1.63
CA LEU A 63 4.39 27.95 -0.68
C LEU A 63 3.95 27.83 0.79
N LYS A 64 2.65 27.80 1.05
CA LYS A 64 2.04 27.67 2.38
C LYS A 64 1.58 26.24 2.60
N GLU A 65 1.95 25.69 3.75
CA GLU A 65 1.67 24.31 4.19
C GLU A 65 0.19 24.11 4.59
N GLU A 66 -0.75 24.37 3.68
CA GLU A 66 -2.14 24.00 3.93
C GLU A 66 -2.30 22.48 3.83
N HIS A 67 -2.79 21.88 4.91
CA HIS A 67 -2.81 20.43 5.14
C HIS A 67 -3.85 19.66 4.28
N ASN A 68 -4.43 20.27 3.25
CA ASN A 68 -5.51 19.64 2.48
C ASN A 68 -5.04 18.80 1.28
N ASP A 69 -3.73 18.78 0.99
CA ASP A 69 -3.14 17.99 -0.11
C ASP A 69 -3.48 16.49 -0.02
N TYR A 70 -3.73 15.99 1.20
CA TYR A 70 -4.00 14.59 1.49
C TYR A 70 -5.48 14.28 1.70
N LYS A 71 -6.38 15.11 1.18
CA LYS A 71 -7.85 14.91 1.23
C LYS A 71 -8.36 14.67 2.66
N GLY A 72 -7.82 15.42 3.62
CA GLY A 72 -8.20 15.34 5.04
C GLY A 72 -7.55 14.21 5.85
N LEU A 73 -6.62 13.43 5.29
CA LEU A 73 -5.86 12.46 6.06
C LEU A 73 -4.95 13.16 7.08
N THR A 74 -4.88 12.60 8.28
CA THR A 74 -4.01 13.04 9.36
C THR A 74 -3.02 11.94 9.73
N THR A 75 -1.89 12.35 10.31
CA THR A 75 -0.90 11.40 10.83
C THR A 75 -1.51 10.52 11.91
N GLN A 76 -1.13 9.25 11.91
CA GLN A 76 -1.59 8.28 12.90
C GLN A 76 -0.54 8.15 14.01
N ASP A 77 -1.02 7.88 15.23
CA ASP A 77 -0.12 7.61 16.36
C ASP A 77 0.58 6.24 16.19
N ASP A 78 -0.19 5.24 15.75
CA ASP A 78 0.28 3.90 15.35
C ASP A 78 -0.13 3.59 13.91
N GLY A 79 0.81 3.06 13.14
CA GLY A 79 0.64 2.80 11.71
C GLY A 79 0.92 4.03 10.83
N VAL A 80 0.79 3.83 9.52
CA VAL A 80 1.04 4.85 8.49
C VAL A 80 0.13 4.65 7.30
N TYR A 81 -0.24 5.73 6.63
CA TYR A 81 -0.92 5.63 5.34
C TYR A 81 0.09 5.53 4.20
N ILE A 82 -0.22 4.71 3.20
CA ILE A 82 0.53 4.59 1.96
C ILE A 82 -0.37 4.77 0.75
N HIS A 83 0.19 5.31 -0.33
CA HIS A 83 -0.51 5.50 -1.60
C HIS A 83 0.42 5.28 -2.80
N GLY A 84 -0.16 5.25 -4.00
CA GLY A 84 0.55 5.07 -5.27
C GLY A 84 0.62 3.62 -5.75
N LEU A 85 -0.16 2.72 -5.15
CA LEU A 85 -0.27 1.34 -5.62
C LEU A 85 -1.28 1.25 -6.76
N PHE A 86 -1.02 0.36 -7.71
CA PHE A 86 -1.95 -0.02 -8.76
C PHE A 86 -2.33 -1.48 -8.60
N LEU A 87 -3.52 -1.84 -9.04
CA LEU A 87 -4.06 -3.19 -8.97
C LEU A 87 -4.19 -3.76 -10.39
N GLU A 88 -3.71 -4.97 -10.60
CA GLU A 88 -3.83 -5.71 -11.85
C GLU A 88 -4.80 -6.87 -11.65
N GLY A 89 -5.64 -7.20 -12.64
CA GLY A 89 -6.57 -8.33 -12.56
C GLY A 89 -7.70 -8.15 -11.55
N GLY A 90 -8.03 -6.91 -11.18
CA GLY A 90 -9.08 -6.56 -10.22
C GLY A 90 -9.18 -5.05 -10.00
N ARG A 91 -10.17 -4.62 -9.23
CA ARG A 91 -10.30 -3.25 -8.72
C ARG A 91 -10.86 -3.27 -7.29
N ILE A 92 -10.69 -2.18 -6.55
CA ILE A 92 -11.42 -1.99 -5.28
C ILE A 92 -12.71 -1.21 -5.57
N ASP A 93 -13.85 -1.74 -5.13
CA ASP A 93 -15.06 -0.94 -5.03
C ASP A 93 -15.00 -0.07 -3.77
N LEU A 94 -15.02 1.26 -3.95
CA LEU A 94 -14.87 2.22 -2.84
C LEU A 94 -16.09 2.26 -1.92
N ASN A 95 -17.26 1.84 -2.39
CA ASN A 95 -18.47 1.80 -1.56
C ASN A 95 -18.43 0.64 -0.58
N THR A 96 -18.10 -0.55 -1.08
CA THR A 96 -18.03 -1.77 -0.25
C THR A 96 -16.66 -1.99 0.40
N LYS A 97 -15.60 -1.32 -0.11
CA LYS A 97 -14.18 -1.52 0.25
C LYS A 97 -13.70 -2.95 0.03
N ARG A 98 -14.11 -3.55 -1.10
CA ARG A 98 -13.78 -4.94 -1.43
C ARG A 98 -13.18 -5.05 -2.81
N LEU A 99 -12.34 -6.06 -2.98
CA LEU A 99 -11.78 -6.49 -4.25
C LEU A 99 -12.88 -7.13 -5.10
N VAL A 100 -13.10 -6.54 -6.27
CA VAL A 100 -14.10 -6.92 -7.25
C VAL A 100 -13.47 -6.97 -8.65
N ASP A 101 -14.23 -7.50 -9.61
CA ASP A 101 -13.75 -7.64 -10.98
C ASP A 101 -13.38 -6.31 -11.63
N PRO A 102 -12.34 -6.31 -12.50
CA PRO A 102 -11.92 -5.12 -13.22
C PRO A 102 -13.02 -4.65 -14.18
N ILE A 103 -12.99 -3.36 -14.51
CA ILE A 103 -13.87 -2.78 -15.54
C ILE A 103 -13.12 -2.85 -16.87
N HIS A 104 -13.85 -3.14 -17.95
CA HIS A 104 -13.26 -3.18 -19.29
C HIS A 104 -12.60 -1.83 -19.64
N GLY A 105 -11.34 -1.89 -20.08
CA GLY A 105 -10.55 -0.71 -20.44
C GLY A 105 -9.73 -0.10 -19.29
N ASP A 106 -9.93 -0.53 -18.05
CA ASP A 106 -9.13 -0.09 -16.89
C ASP A 106 -8.16 -1.21 -16.47
N MET A 107 -6.97 -1.19 -17.07
CA MET A 107 -5.98 -2.27 -16.92
C MET A 107 -5.31 -2.27 -15.55
N ASN A 108 -5.05 -1.08 -15.01
CA ASN A 108 -4.29 -0.88 -13.78
C ASN A 108 -4.94 0.20 -12.90
N PRO A 109 -6.15 -0.04 -12.36
CA PRO A 109 -6.80 0.89 -11.46
C PRO A 109 -5.90 1.26 -10.27
N LEU A 110 -5.95 2.53 -9.88
CA LEU A 110 -5.33 2.99 -8.65
C LEU A 110 -5.99 2.34 -7.44
N LEU A 111 -5.17 1.87 -6.51
CA LEU A 111 -5.62 1.41 -5.23
C LEU A 111 -5.91 2.62 -4.33
N PRO A 112 -7.01 2.63 -3.56
CA PRO A 112 -7.20 3.63 -2.53
C PRO A 112 -6.07 3.54 -1.49
N VAL A 113 -5.91 4.63 -0.73
CA VAL A 113 -4.94 4.71 0.36
C VAL A 113 -5.13 3.53 1.30
N ILE A 114 -4.03 2.85 1.60
CA ILE A 114 -3.97 1.77 2.57
C ILE A 114 -3.40 2.31 3.88
N GLN A 115 -4.03 1.96 4.98
CA GLN A 115 -3.42 2.06 6.30
C GLN A 115 -2.62 0.80 6.59
N LEU A 116 -1.32 0.96 6.84
CA LEU A 116 -0.46 -0.07 7.40
C LEU A 116 -0.62 -0.06 8.91
N VAL A 117 -1.10 -1.15 9.49
CA VAL A 117 -1.39 -1.26 10.92
C VAL A 117 -0.54 -2.36 11.53
N PRO A 118 0.53 -2.03 12.26
CA PRO A 118 1.25 -3.00 13.07
C PRO A 118 0.32 -3.55 14.16
N ALA A 119 0.23 -4.87 14.28
CA ALA A 119 -0.62 -5.55 15.24
C ALA A 119 0.04 -6.84 15.74
N VAL A 120 -0.31 -7.27 16.95
CA VAL A 120 0.14 -8.58 17.48
C VAL A 120 -0.75 -9.70 16.92
N ASP A 121 -2.05 -9.43 16.86
CA ASP A 121 -3.05 -10.33 16.28
C ASP A 121 -3.65 -9.67 15.05
N LEU A 122 -3.68 -10.40 13.94
CA LEU A 122 -4.37 -9.95 12.74
C LEU A 122 -5.88 -10.11 12.92
N ASP A 123 -6.64 -9.12 12.47
CA ASP A 123 -8.10 -9.20 12.47
C ASP A 123 -8.55 -10.24 11.44
N ASP A 124 -9.00 -11.41 11.88
CA ASP A 124 -9.46 -12.50 10.99
C ASP A 124 -10.93 -12.38 10.59
N ASN A 125 -11.54 -11.19 10.78
CA ASN A 125 -12.92 -10.97 10.40
C ASN A 125 -13.07 -10.86 8.87
N GLY A 126 -13.51 -11.97 8.28
CA GLY A 126 -14.00 -12.03 6.91
C GLY A 126 -12.95 -12.46 5.88
N SER A 127 -13.45 -12.81 4.70
CA SER A 127 -12.59 -13.30 3.61
C SER A 127 -11.69 -12.19 3.07
N ARG A 128 -10.39 -12.44 3.07
CA ARG A 128 -9.34 -11.56 2.56
C ARG A 128 -8.40 -12.35 1.67
N TYR A 129 -8.19 -11.84 0.45
CA TYR A 129 -7.23 -12.41 -0.48
C TYR A 129 -5.82 -11.94 -0.14
N ASN A 130 -4.88 -12.88 -0.06
CA ASN A 130 -3.47 -12.61 0.14
C ASN A 130 -2.81 -12.11 -1.17
N CYS A 131 -3.06 -10.86 -1.52
CA CYS A 131 -2.69 -10.27 -2.80
C CYS A 131 -1.18 -9.97 -2.86
N PRO A 132 -0.41 -10.57 -3.78
CA PRO A 132 1.02 -10.32 -3.86
C PRO A 132 1.30 -8.91 -4.40
N MET A 133 2.26 -8.21 -3.78
CA MET A 133 2.73 -6.88 -4.19
C MET A 133 4.12 -6.98 -4.82
N TYR A 134 4.27 -6.40 -6.01
CA TYR A 134 5.51 -6.36 -6.78
C TYR A 134 5.96 -4.91 -7.04
N ILE A 135 7.25 -4.74 -7.31
CA ILE A 135 7.79 -3.46 -7.76
C ILE A 135 7.31 -3.17 -9.19
N THR A 136 7.55 -4.10 -10.12
CA THR A 136 7.20 -3.98 -11.54
C THR A 136 6.13 -4.98 -11.98
N GLY A 137 5.30 -4.57 -12.95
CA GLY A 137 4.24 -5.43 -13.52
C GLY A 137 4.73 -6.63 -14.33
N SER A 138 5.97 -6.62 -14.83
CA SER A 138 6.55 -7.82 -15.47
C SER A 138 6.76 -8.98 -14.50
N ARG A 139 6.69 -8.72 -13.18
CA ARG A 139 6.92 -9.68 -12.07
C ARG A 139 8.25 -10.43 -12.16
N ALA A 140 9.11 -10.02 -13.09
CA ALA A 140 10.41 -10.62 -13.32
C ALA A 140 11.37 -10.21 -12.21
N GLU A 141 12.17 -11.15 -11.72
CA GLU A 141 13.26 -10.85 -10.81
C GLU A 141 14.33 -10.00 -11.54
N PHE A 142 14.66 -8.84 -10.98
CA PHE A 142 15.85 -8.10 -11.39
C PHE A 142 16.94 -8.20 -10.33
N ILE A 143 18.19 -8.26 -10.77
CA ILE A 143 19.37 -8.21 -9.90
C ILE A 143 19.67 -6.75 -9.59
N SER A 144 19.18 -6.26 -8.46
CA SER A 144 19.64 -4.97 -7.91
C SER A 144 21.15 -5.04 -7.60
N MET A 145 21.85 -3.90 -7.72
CA MET A 145 23.29 -3.75 -7.41
C MET A 145 23.69 -4.22 -5.99
N THR A 146 22.72 -4.56 -5.14
CA THR A 146 22.88 -5.05 -3.76
C THR A 146 22.76 -6.58 -3.60
N ARG A 147 22.82 -7.38 -4.68
CA ARG A 147 22.73 -8.87 -4.68
C ARG A 147 21.43 -9.48 -4.12
N HIS A 148 20.43 -8.68 -3.77
CA HIS A 148 19.10 -9.20 -3.46
C HIS A 148 18.23 -9.21 -4.72
N ARG A 149 18.01 -10.39 -5.28
CA ARG A 149 16.89 -10.64 -6.21
C ARG A 149 15.61 -10.60 -5.37
N ASN A 150 14.62 -9.79 -5.75
CA ASN A 150 13.19 -10.05 -5.52
C ASN A 150 12.38 -8.81 -5.88
N ASN A 151 11.63 -8.93 -6.98
CA ASN A 151 10.58 -7.99 -7.38
C ASN A 151 9.39 -8.04 -6.41
N TYR A 152 9.18 -9.19 -5.76
CA TYR A 152 8.21 -9.34 -4.68
C TYR A 152 8.57 -8.48 -3.47
N VAL A 153 7.59 -7.72 -2.99
CA VAL A 153 7.70 -6.83 -1.84
C VAL A 153 7.13 -7.52 -0.60
N ILE A 154 5.81 -7.72 -0.56
CA ILE A 154 5.03 -8.38 0.50
C ILE A 154 3.71 -8.86 -0.10
N SER A 155 2.88 -9.53 0.68
CA SER A 155 1.48 -9.73 0.32
C SER A 155 0.59 -8.83 1.20
N VAL A 156 -0.44 -8.28 0.59
CA VAL A 156 -1.39 -7.34 1.20
C VAL A 156 -2.74 -8.06 1.28
N LEU A 157 -3.32 -8.11 2.47
CA LEU A 157 -4.62 -8.73 2.70
C LEU A 157 -5.73 -7.79 2.18
N LEU A 158 -6.36 -8.15 1.06
CA LEU A 158 -7.44 -7.38 0.44
C LEU A 158 -8.80 -8.03 0.73
N PRO A 159 -9.75 -7.33 1.38
CA PRO A 159 -11.10 -7.85 1.62
C PRO A 159 -11.80 -8.25 0.31
N THR A 160 -12.44 -9.41 0.27
CA THR A 160 -13.10 -9.91 -0.94
C THR A 160 -14.23 -10.90 -0.62
N ASP A 161 -15.21 -11.02 -1.51
CA ASP A 161 -16.29 -12.02 -1.43
C ASP A 161 -16.00 -13.31 -2.20
N PHE A 162 -14.83 -13.39 -2.84
CA PHE A 162 -14.41 -14.55 -3.64
C PHE A 162 -13.29 -15.33 -2.95
N PRO A 163 -13.18 -16.65 -3.17
CA PRO A 163 -12.09 -17.45 -2.64
C PRO A 163 -10.76 -17.10 -3.31
N ASP A 164 -9.64 -17.34 -2.63
CA ASP A 164 -8.29 -17.03 -3.11
C ASP A 164 -8.00 -17.53 -4.54
N ASN A 165 -8.42 -18.77 -4.84
CA ASN A 165 -8.21 -19.37 -6.16
C ASN A 165 -8.81 -18.54 -7.31
N TYR A 166 -9.89 -17.80 -7.06
CA TYR A 166 -10.48 -16.90 -8.05
C TYR A 166 -9.49 -15.82 -8.49
N TRP A 167 -8.85 -15.17 -7.51
CA TRP A 167 -7.90 -14.09 -7.74
C TRP A 167 -6.53 -14.59 -8.22
N ILE A 168 -6.10 -15.76 -7.72
CA ILE A 168 -4.88 -16.42 -8.18
C ILE A 168 -4.99 -16.73 -9.68
N LEU A 169 -6.10 -17.31 -10.14
CA LEU A 169 -6.30 -17.64 -11.55
C LEU A 169 -6.41 -16.41 -12.45
N LYS A 170 -6.88 -15.27 -11.92
CA LYS A 170 -6.88 -13.98 -12.62
C LYS A 170 -5.52 -13.29 -12.63
N GLY A 171 -4.54 -13.85 -11.92
CA GLY A 171 -3.23 -13.24 -11.74
C GLY A 171 -3.29 -11.93 -10.96
N THR A 172 -4.28 -11.74 -10.09
CA THR A 172 -4.49 -10.48 -9.38
C THR A 172 -3.32 -10.14 -8.47
N ALA A 173 -2.75 -8.94 -8.65
CA ALA A 173 -1.58 -8.48 -7.91
C ALA A 173 -1.55 -6.96 -7.76
N LEU A 174 -0.81 -6.48 -6.76
CA LEU A 174 -0.47 -5.08 -6.60
C LEU A 174 0.88 -4.78 -7.25
N ILE A 175 1.00 -3.62 -7.88
CA ILE A 175 2.25 -3.15 -8.48
C ILE A 175 2.54 -1.71 -8.07
N THR A 176 3.82 -1.39 -7.87
CA THR A 176 4.22 0.00 -7.56
C THR A 176 4.44 0.83 -8.82
N GLN A 177 4.81 0.20 -9.92
CA GLN A 177 5.15 0.88 -11.17
C GLN A 177 4.41 0.24 -12.33
N ILE A 178 3.73 1.08 -13.11
CA ILE A 178 3.21 0.74 -14.43
C ILE A 178 4.31 0.99 -15.47
N THR A 179 4.47 0.07 -16.41
CA THR A 179 5.35 0.28 -17.58
C THR A 179 4.48 0.88 -18.69
N ASN A 180 4.76 2.12 -19.07
CA ASN A 180 4.22 2.74 -20.28
C ASN A 180 5.06 2.35 -21.50
#